data_AF-A0A5Z0F9H6-F1
#
_entry.id   AF-A0A5Z0F9H6-F1
#
_cell.length_a   1.000
_cell.length_b   1.000
_cell.length_c   1.000
_cell.angle_alpha   90.00
_cell.angle_beta   90.00
_cell.angle_gamma   90.00
#
_symmetry.space_group_name_H-M   'P 1'
#
loop_
_entity.id
_entity.type
_entity.pdbx_description
1 polymer ?
#
loop_
_entity_poly.entity_id
_entity_poly.type
_entity_poly.pdbx_seq_one_letter_code
_entity_poly.pdbx_strand_id
1 'polypeptide(L)'
;IYIIYSNAPYIGLLGTVIGIMVTFYEMGLAGNIDVKSIVVGLSLALKATALGLLVAIPALMAYNALLRKVSLLSNAYKANKNA
;
A
#
# COMPACT_ATOMS: atom_id res chain seq x y z
N ILE A 1 -13.10 2.34 -3.88
CA ILE A 1 -11.81 3.00 -3.54
C ILE A 1 -11.36 2.66 -2.12
N TYR A 2 -12.25 2.65 -1.11
CA TYR A 2 -11.91 2.25 0.25
C TYR A 2 -11.17 0.90 0.37
N ILE A 3 -11.67 -0.13 -0.33
CA ILE A 3 -11.04 -1.47 -0.35
C ILE A 3 -9.59 -1.40 -0.88
N ILE A 4 -9.35 -0.61 -1.92
CA ILE A 4 -8.01 -0.44 -2.51
C ILE A 4 -7.09 0.33 -1.55
N TYR A 5 -7.58 1.43 -0.97
CA TYR A 5 -6.85 2.19 0.06
C TYR A 5 -6.43 1.32 1.24
N SER A 6 -7.36 0.53 1.78
CA SER A 6 -7.09 -0.28 2.97
C SER A 6 -6.17 -1.46 2.69
N ASN A 7 -6.19 -2.02 1.47
CA ASN A 7 -5.41 -3.21 1.15
C ASN A 7 -4.06 -2.92 0.47
N ALA A 8 -3.90 -1.77 -0.17
CA ALA A 8 -2.66 -1.41 -0.89
C ALA A 8 -1.38 -1.44 -0.01
N PRO A 9 -1.39 -0.94 1.24
CA PRO A 9 -0.22 -1.04 2.12
C PRO A 9 0.14 -2.49 2.48
N TYR A 10 -0.86 -3.34 2.67
CA TYR A 10 -0.64 -4.76 3.01
C TYR A 10 -0.01 -5.52 1.84
N ILE A 11 -0.38 -5.20 0.60
CA ILE A 11 0.28 -5.75 -0.60
C ILE A 11 1.77 -5.34 -0.63
N GLY A 12 2.08 -4.08 -0.31
CA GLY A 12 3.47 -3.60 -0.25
C GLY A 12 4.29 -4.30 0.83
N LEU A 13 3.70 -4.50 2.02
CA LEU A 13 4.33 -5.22 3.14
C LEU A 13 4.55 -6.70 2.80
N LEU A 14 3.58 -7.36 2.16
CA LEU A 14 3.74 -8.72 1.68
C LEU A 14 4.91 -8.82 0.69
N GLY A 15 5.05 -7.85 -0.22
CA GLY A 15 6.17 -7.77 -1.15
C GLY A 15 7.54 -7.68 -0.45
N THR A 16 7.64 -7.01 0.70
CA THR A 16 8.91 -6.96 1.45
C THR A 16 9.23 -8.28 2.13
N VAL A 17 8.21 -8.95 2.67
CA VAL A 17 8.37 -10.27 3.28
C VAL A 17 8.87 -11.26 2.24
N ILE A 18 8.28 -11.27 1.03
CA ILE A 18 8.75 -12.11 -0.07
C ILE A 18 10.17 -11.73 -0.48
N GLY A 19 10.47 -10.44 -0.66
CA GLY A 19 11.80 -9.99 -1.08
C GLY A 19 12.90 -10.39 -0.10
N ILE A 20 12.64 -10.26 1.20
CA ILE A 20 13.55 -10.68 2.28
C ILE A 20 13.69 -12.21 2.33
N MET A 21 12.59 -12.94 2.12
CA MET A 21 12.63 -14.40 2.07
C MET A 21 13.50 -14.91 0.92
N VAL A 22 13.37 -14.30 -0.27
CA VAL A 22 14.16 -14.67 -1.44
C VAL A 22 15.64 -14.39 -1.24
N THR A 23 16.02 -13.23 -0.68
CA THR A 23 17.44 -12.94 -0.40
C THR A 23 18.05 -13.91 0.60
N PHE A 24 17.32 -14.28 1.66
CA PHE A 24 17.82 -15.29 2.60
C PHE A 24 17.90 -16.69 1.99
N TYR A 25 16.97 -17.03 1.10
CA TYR A 25 16.99 -18.30 0.38
C TYR A 25 18.20 -18.41 -0.56
N GLU A 26 18.48 -17.37 -1.35
CA GLU A 26 19.64 -17.33 -2.24
C GLU A 26 20.97 -17.40 -1.48
N MET A 27 21.05 -16.75 -0.32
CA MET A 27 22.22 -16.85 0.57
C MET A 27 22.44 -18.27 1.09
N GLY A 28 21.36 -18.95 1.50
CA GLY A 28 21.43 -20.34 1.98
C GLY A 28 21.91 -21.32 0.90
N LEU A 29 21.61 -21.06 -0.37
CA LEU A 29 22.06 -21.86 -1.51
C LEU A 29 23.51 -21.56 -1.91
N ALA A 30 23.92 -20.30 -1.89
CA ALA A 30 25.24 -19.88 -2.36
C ALA A 30 26.39 -20.30 -1.42
N GLY A 31 26.09 -20.60 -0.16
CA GLY A 31 27.08 -21.05 0.84
C GLY A 31 28.15 -20.01 1.21
N ASN A 32 28.18 -18.86 0.53
CA ASN A 32 29.04 -17.71 0.81
C ASN A 32 28.17 -16.46 0.99
N ILE A 33 28.48 -15.67 2.01
CA ILE A 33 27.70 -14.49 2.39
C ILE A 33 28.31 -13.27 1.71
N ASP A 34 27.79 -12.87 0.56
CA ASP A 34 28.12 -11.58 -0.06
C ASP A 34 27.18 -10.48 0.48
N VAL A 35 27.74 -9.61 1.33
CA VAL A 35 27.01 -8.47 1.93
C VAL A 35 26.42 -7.54 0.87
N LYS A 36 27.05 -7.39 -0.31
CA LYS A 36 26.50 -6.54 -1.37
C LYS A 36 25.17 -7.10 -1.90
N SER A 37 25.07 -8.41 -2.12
CA SER A 37 23.85 -9.05 -2.61
C SER A 37 22.66 -8.85 -1.66
N ILE A 38 22.92 -8.93 -0.35
CA ILE A 38 21.93 -8.77 0.72
C ILE A 38 21.35 -7.35 0.69
N VAL A 39 22.23 -6.35 0.63
CA VAL A 39 21.85 -4.95 0.63
C VAL A 39 21.01 -4.63 -0.61
N VAL A 40 21.35 -5.21 -1.76
CA VAL A 40 20.57 -5.02 -3.00
C VAL A 40 19.17 -5.61 -2.87
N GLY A 41 19.01 -6.85 -2.41
CA GLY A 41 17.67 -7.43 -2.33
C GLY A 41 16.81 -6.84 -1.20
N LEU A 42 17.42 -6.40 -0.09
CA LEU A 42 16.72 -5.58 0.92
C LEU A 42 16.24 -4.26 0.35
N SER A 43 17.03 -3.60 -0.50
CA SER A 43 16.61 -2.36 -1.16
C SER A 43 15.40 -2.58 -2.09
N LEU A 44 15.34 -3.73 -2.75
CA LEU A 44 14.22 -4.11 -3.60
C LEU A 44 12.95 -4.35 -2.78
N ALA A 45 13.10 -5.04 -1.63
CA ALA A 45 12.02 -5.21 -0.67
C ALA A 45 11.49 -3.85 -0.18
N LEU A 46 12.35 -2.90 0.19
CA LEU A 46 11.92 -1.56 0.63
C LEU A 46 11.16 -0.79 -0.46
N LYS A 47 11.54 -0.94 -1.74
CA LYS A 47 10.81 -0.33 -2.87
C LYS A 47 9.38 -0.87 -2.98
N ALA A 48 9.12 -2.14 -2.66
CA ALA A 48 7.78 -2.71 -2.71
C ALA A 48 6.81 -2.02 -1.72
N THR A 49 7.25 -1.72 -0.49
CA THR A 49 6.44 -0.91 0.47
C THR A 49 6.22 0.50 -0.04
N ALA A 50 7.26 1.14 -0.57
CA ALA A 50 7.15 2.51 -1.09
C ALA A 50 6.07 2.60 -2.19
N LEU A 51 5.99 1.59 -3.08
CA LEU A 51 4.96 1.50 -4.10
C LEU A 51 3.55 1.27 -3.51
N GLY A 52 3.42 0.41 -2.50
CA GLY A 52 2.14 0.18 -1.82
C GLY A 52 1.58 1.46 -1.16
N LEU A 53 2.46 2.26 -0.55
CA LEU A 53 2.09 3.56 0.03
C LEU A 53 1.77 4.60 -1.05
N LEU A 54 2.53 4.61 -2.15
CA LEU A 54 2.31 5.50 -3.29
C LEU A 54 0.92 5.28 -3.92
N VAL A 55 0.38 4.06 -3.89
CA VAL A 55 -0.98 3.75 -4.33
C VAL A 55 -2.03 4.06 -3.25
N ALA A 56 -1.72 3.85 -1.97
CA ALA A 56 -2.67 4.05 -0.87
C ALA A 56 -3.02 5.53 -0.65
N ILE A 57 -2.05 6.45 -0.73
CA ILE A 57 -2.25 7.87 -0.45
C ILE A 57 -3.25 8.52 -1.43
N PRO A 58 -3.10 8.38 -2.77
CA PRO A 58 -4.07 8.93 -3.72
C PRO A 58 -5.47 8.30 -3.57
N ALA A 59 -5.54 7.00 -3.27
CA ALA A 59 -6.80 6.31 -3.03
C ALA A 59 -7.55 6.89 -1.82
N LEU A 60 -6.84 7.23 -0.73
CA LEU A 60 -7.42 7.89 0.43
C LEU A 60 -7.99 9.27 0.08
N MET A 61 -7.23 10.08 -0.66
CA MET A 61 -7.65 11.42 -1.08
C MET A 61 -8.93 11.36 -1.92
N ALA A 62 -8.98 10.45 -2.90
CA ALA A 62 -10.15 10.25 -3.75
C ALA A 62 -11.38 9.77 -2.95
N TYR A 63 -11.18 8.85 -2.00
CA TYR A 63 -12.26 8.38 -1.14
C TYR A 63 -12.86 9.52 -0.30
N ASN A 64 -12.02 10.33 0.34
CA ASN A 64 -12.48 11.45 1.17
C ASN A 64 -13.23 12.51 0.35
N ALA A 65 -12.75 12.82 -0.86
CA ALA A 65 -13.41 13.77 -1.76
C ALA A 65 -14.82 13.31 -2.18
N LEU A 66 -14.96 12.02 -2.50
CA LEU A 66 -16.27 11.44 -2.87
C LEU A 66 -17.21 11.38 -1.67
N LEU A 67 -16.71 11.01 -0.49
CA LEU A 67 -17.52 10.96 0.74
C LEU A 67 -18.10 12.33 1.07
N ARG A 68 -17.30 13.40 0.92
CA ARG A 68 -17.75 14.78 1.10
C ARG A 68 -18.87 15.15 0.13
N LYS A 69 -18.74 14.79 -1.16
CA LYS A 69 -19.81 15.04 -2.15
C LYS A 69 -21.12 14.34 -1.79
N VAL A 70 -21.05 13.07 -1.36
CA VAL A 70 -22.22 12.30 -0.94
C VAL A 70 -22.87 12.90 0.30
N SER A 71 -22.08 13.32 1.30
CA SER A 71 -22.60 13.96 2.51
C SER A 71 -23.34 15.26 2.21
N LEU A 72 -22.80 16.10 1.32
CA LEU A 72 -23.45 17.35 0.90
C LEU A 72 -24.79 17.10 0.21
N LEU A 73 -24.85 16.14 -0.71
CA LEU A 73 -26.10 15.74 -1.39
C LEU A 73 -27.13 15.16 -0.42
N SER A 74 -26.69 14.30 0.51
CA SER A 74 -27.56 13.73 1.54
C SER A 74 -28.14 14.81 2.46
N ASN A 75 -27.34 15.80 2.84
CA ASN A 75 -27.78 16.89 3.69
C ASN A 75 -28.79 17.80 2.97
N ALA A 76 -28.55 18.10 1.69
CA ALA A 76 -29.51 18.83 0.85
C ALA A 76 -30.84 18.08 0.72
N TYR A 77 -30.81 16.75 0.54
CA TYR A 77 -32.01 15.93 0.47
C TYR A 77 -32.79 15.92 1.80
N LYS A 78 -32.10 15.80 2.94
CA LYS A 78 -32.74 15.85 4.27
C LYS A 78 -33.34 17.22 4.58
N ALA A 79 -32.69 18.30 4.18
CA ALA A 79 -33.21 19.66 4.35
C ALA A 79 -34.52 19.87 3.58
N ASN A 80 -34.63 19.34 2.35
CA ASN A 80 -35.83 19.48 1.52
C ASN A 80 -36.96 18.52 1.91
N LYS A 81 -36.68 17.48 2.71
CA LYS A 81 -37.69 16.56 3.23
C LYS A 81 -38.29 17.01 4.58
N ASN A 82 -37.62 17.94 5.26
CA ASN A 82 -38.03 18.50 6.55
C ASN A 82 -38.68 19.89 6.43
N ALA A 83 -38.87 20.38 5.19
CA ALA A 83 -39.61 21.60 4.85
C ALA A 83 -40.95 21.20 4.21
#